data_AF-A0A833GPF6-F1
#
_entry.id   AF-A0A833GPF6-F1
#
_cell.length_a   1.000
_cell.length_b   1.000
_cell.length_c   1.000
_cell.angle_alpha   90.00
_cell.angle_beta   90.00
_cell.angle_gamma   90.00
#
_symmetry.space_group_name_H-M   'P 1'
#
loop_
_entity.id
_entity.type
_entity.pdbx_description
1 polymer ?
#
loop_
_entity_poly.entity_id
_entity_poly.type
_entity_poly.pdbx_seq_one_letter_code
_entity_poly.pdbx_strand_id
1 'polypeptide(L)'
;MTYPYNMGGGFEEYVERFIRETHPPFLVSDSYILYHDNRSNDDTFYANNEVIRRKALEADIGFMGFALTTGHKRPEPEASLRTASESDLHWQVNVMLAYGAQGIWYYNYRIDTGDGVFDEAMVTHIGGRPTRSYDFIRRLNSGLLANGALLLRLRSVGVYHCIAPAEPISEFSQRYMDGIIDGIKHLAAVDVIVAQFEERTSDGMAYVMLVNRRHADGVPVAEPSLATSVEFELEPGFRAELFDSESGIARPLHPSSSGLYHLTLSGGARALMRLSSI
;
A
#
# COMPACT_ATOMS: atom_id res chain seq x y z
N MET A 1 -17.21 9.47 -4.57
CA MET A 1 -17.39 8.95 -3.20
C MET A 1 -18.41 7.83 -3.27
N THR A 2 -17.99 6.55 -3.21
CA THR A 2 -18.91 5.40 -3.09
C THR A 2 -19.46 5.37 -1.68
N TYR A 3 -20.41 6.25 -1.40
CA TYR A 3 -21.20 6.16 -0.19
C TYR A 3 -22.14 4.96 -0.31
N PRO A 4 -22.14 3.99 0.62
CA PRO A 4 -23.20 3.01 0.74
C PRO A 4 -24.44 3.70 1.32
N TYR A 5 -25.10 4.55 0.52
CA TYR A 5 -26.22 5.40 0.96
C TYR A 5 -27.49 4.63 1.35
N ASN A 6 -27.50 3.29 1.40
CA ASN A 6 -28.74 2.54 1.61
C ASN A 6 -28.62 1.22 2.39
N MET A 7 -27.54 1.00 3.14
CA MET A 7 -27.33 -0.29 3.84
C MET A 7 -27.42 -0.21 5.37
N GLY A 8 -27.85 0.92 5.96
CA GLY A 8 -28.16 1.06 7.40
C GLY A 8 -26.97 0.96 8.39
N GLY A 9 -25.87 0.31 8.00
CA GLY A 9 -24.83 -0.21 8.88
C GLY A 9 -23.38 0.19 8.59
N GLY A 10 -23.14 1.08 7.63
CA GLY A 10 -21.78 1.48 7.23
C GLY A 10 -21.04 0.47 6.33
N PHE A 11 -19.78 0.77 5.98
CA PHE A 11 -19.00 -0.04 5.03
C PHE A 11 -18.59 -1.40 5.60
N GLU A 12 -18.23 -1.48 6.89
CA GLU A 12 -17.87 -2.73 7.54
C GLU A 12 -19.03 -3.74 7.52
N GLU A 13 -20.24 -3.33 7.92
CA GLU A 13 -21.41 -4.21 7.93
C GLU A 13 -21.78 -4.66 6.51
N TYR A 14 -21.60 -3.78 5.52
CA TYR A 14 -21.76 -4.15 4.11
C TYR A 14 -20.81 -5.28 3.70
N VAL A 15 -19.52 -5.16 4.00
CA VAL A 15 -18.51 -6.17 3.66
C VAL A 15 -18.81 -7.49 4.37
N GLU A 16 -19.15 -7.44 5.65
CA GLU A 16 -19.52 -8.63 6.42
C GLU A 16 -20.74 -9.35 5.84
N ARG A 17 -21.80 -8.60 5.51
CA ARG A 17 -22.98 -9.17 4.85
C ARG A 17 -22.63 -9.78 3.49
N PHE A 18 -21.83 -9.08 2.68
CA PHE A 18 -21.42 -9.56 1.36
C PHE A 18 -20.69 -10.90 1.46
N ILE A 19 -19.73 -11.03 2.38
CA ILE A 19 -19.01 -12.29 2.63
C ILE A 19 -20.00 -13.40 3.01
N ARG A 20 -20.85 -13.14 4.00
CA ARG A 20 -21.82 -14.12 4.52
C ARG A 20 -22.81 -14.61 3.46
N GLU A 21 -23.26 -13.73 2.59
CA GLU A 21 -24.30 -14.06 1.61
C GLU A 21 -23.73 -14.65 0.31
N THR A 22 -22.54 -14.22 -0.11
CA THR A 22 -21.99 -14.59 -1.43
C THR A 22 -20.84 -15.60 -1.37
N HIS A 23 -20.23 -15.79 -0.20
CA HIS A 23 -19.10 -16.72 0.01
C HIS A 23 -17.97 -16.52 -1.03
N PRO A 24 -17.46 -15.29 -1.20
CA PRO A 24 -16.50 -14.99 -2.25
C PRO A 24 -15.15 -15.65 -1.93
N PRO A 25 -14.37 -16.09 -2.93
CA PRO A 25 -13.04 -16.66 -2.70
C PRO A 25 -12.00 -15.60 -2.28
N PHE A 26 -12.28 -14.32 -2.56
CA PHE A 26 -11.47 -13.17 -2.18
C PHE A 26 -12.28 -11.88 -2.28
N LEU A 27 -11.84 -10.84 -1.58
CA LEU A 27 -12.34 -9.48 -1.70
C LEU A 27 -11.49 -8.66 -2.68
N VAL A 28 -12.11 -7.67 -3.32
CA VAL A 28 -11.38 -6.67 -4.11
C VAL A 28 -11.71 -5.27 -3.58
N SER A 29 -10.70 -4.54 -3.12
CA SER A 29 -10.83 -3.12 -2.75
C SER A 29 -10.71 -2.26 -3.99
N ASP A 30 -11.78 -1.54 -4.32
CA ASP A 30 -11.79 -0.53 -5.38
C ASP A 30 -12.14 0.83 -4.76
N SER A 31 -11.11 1.65 -4.50
CA SER A 31 -11.22 2.94 -3.82
C SER A 31 -10.40 4.00 -4.55
N TYR A 32 -11.03 4.71 -5.48
CA TYR A 32 -10.39 5.83 -6.19
C TYR A 32 -10.56 7.15 -5.43
N ILE A 33 -9.43 7.67 -4.98
CA ILE A 33 -9.35 8.80 -4.04
C ILE A 33 -8.50 9.96 -4.54
N LEU A 34 -7.93 9.90 -5.76
CA LEU A 34 -7.08 10.97 -6.33
C LEU A 34 -7.94 11.99 -7.11
N TYR A 35 -8.28 13.12 -6.50
CA TYR A 35 -9.17 14.12 -7.09
C TYR A 35 -8.44 15.15 -7.95
N HIS A 36 -9.15 15.74 -8.91
CA HIS A 36 -8.59 16.64 -9.92
C HIS A 36 -8.00 17.95 -9.37
N ASP A 37 -8.38 18.36 -8.16
CA ASP A 37 -7.90 19.57 -7.49
C ASP A 37 -6.69 19.29 -6.60
N ASN A 38 -5.95 18.23 -6.92
CA ASN A 38 -4.78 17.72 -6.21
C ASN A 38 -5.04 17.27 -4.77
N ARG A 39 -6.31 17.20 -4.35
CA ARG A 39 -6.67 16.54 -3.10
C ARG A 39 -6.65 15.03 -3.27
N SER A 40 -6.37 14.34 -2.18
CA SER A 40 -6.63 12.93 -2.02
C SER A 40 -7.41 12.67 -0.73
N ASN A 41 -8.15 11.56 -0.67
CA ASN A 41 -8.82 11.12 0.56
C ASN A 41 -8.15 9.84 1.08
N ASP A 42 -6.91 10.01 1.52
CA ASP A 42 -6.06 8.93 2.01
C ASP A 42 -6.67 8.27 3.24
N ASP A 43 -7.34 9.05 4.10
CA ASP A 43 -8.00 8.53 5.30
C ASP A 43 -9.06 7.48 4.97
N THR A 44 -9.92 7.76 3.98
CA THR A 44 -10.91 6.77 3.52
C THR A 44 -10.21 5.58 2.86
N PHE A 45 -9.11 5.80 2.16
CA PHE A 45 -8.34 4.71 1.56
C PHE A 45 -7.76 3.77 2.61
N TYR A 46 -7.15 4.31 3.68
CA TYR A 46 -6.62 3.52 4.78
C TYR A 46 -7.73 2.80 5.56
N ALA A 47 -8.81 3.50 5.91
CA ALA A 47 -9.96 2.91 6.61
C ALA A 47 -10.60 1.76 5.82
N ASN A 48 -10.83 1.94 4.52
CA ASN A 48 -11.42 0.91 3.67
C ASN A 48 -10.50 -0.31 3.55
N ASN A 49 -9.19 -0.12 3.35
CA ASN A 49 -8.25 -1.23 3.26
C ASN A 49 -8.12 -1.97 4.60
N GLU A 50 -8.22 -1.30 5.75
CA GLU A 50 -8.23 -1.98 7.05
C GLU A 50 -9.48 -2.84 7.24
N VAL A 51 -10.66 -2.32 6.88
CA VAL A 51 -11.92 -3.09 6.92
C VAL A 51 -11.82 -4.33 6.02
N ILE A 52 -11.37 -4.17 4.77
CA ILE A 52 -11.23 -5.27 3.82
C ILE A 52 -10.20 -6.30 4.32
N ARG A 53 -9.03 -5.85 4.78
CA ARG A 53 -7.99 -6.71 5.37
C ARG A 53 -8.57 -7.55 6.50
N ARG A 54 -9.17 -6.91 7.50
CA ARG A 54 -9.66 -7.60 8.69
C ARG A 54 -10.79 -8.57 8.35
N LYS A 55 -11.77 -8.18 7.53
CA LYS A 55 -12.86 -9.06 7.12
C LYS A 55 -12.40 -10.23 6.25
N ALA A 56 -11.40 -10.03 5.39
CA ALA A 56 -10.78 -11.12 4.64
C ALA A 56 -10.06 -12.12 5.56
N LEU A 57 -9.32 -11.62 6.55
CA LEU A 57 -8.62 -12.45 7.55
C LEU A 57 -9.60 -13.22 8.46
N GLU A 58 -10.70 -12.59 8.89
CA GLU A 58 -11.78 -13.19 9.69
C GLU A 58 -12.46 -14.35 8.92
N ALA A 59 -12.65 -14.19 7.62
CA ALA A 59 -13.27 -15.20 6.75
C ALA A 59 -12.27 -16.20 6.13
N ASP A 60 -10.97 -16.04 6.38
CA ASP A 60 -9.86 -16.81 5.78
C ASP A 60 -9.89 -16.84 4.23
N ILE A 61 -10.20 -15.70 3.61
CA ILE A 61 -10.22 -15.50 2.15
C ILE A 61 -9.15 -14.50 1.72
N GLY A 62 -8.86 -14.44 0.41
CA GLY A 62 -7.88 -13.51 -0.15
C GLY A 62 -8.38 -12.06 -0.20
N PHE A 63 -7.45 -11.14 -0.41
CA PHE A 63 -7.71 -9.72 -0.65
C PHE A 63 -6.89 -9.25 -1.86
N MET A 64 -7.51 -8.54 -2.80
CA MET A 64 -6.86 -7.86 -3.94
C MET A 64 -7.28 -6.39 -3.99
N GLY A 65 -6.57 -5.55 -4.74
CA GLY A 65 -6.94 -4.13 -4.85
C GLY A 65 -6.74 -3.51 -6.23
N PHE A 66 -7.51 -2.47 -6.52
CA PHE A 66 -7.41 -1.66 -7.73
C PHE A 66 -6.64 -0.37 -7.47
N ALA A 67 -5.61 -0.12 -8.28
CA ALA A 67 -4.93 1.17 -8.36
C ALA A 67 -5.53 2.01 -9.50
N LEU A 68 -5.93 3.24 -9.17
CA LEU A 68 -6.28 4.23 -10.18
C LEU A 68 -5.04 4.57 -11.01
N THR A 69 -5.18 4.51 -12.32
CA THR A 69 -4.17 4.93 -13.30
C THR A 69 -4.66 6.11 -14.12
N THR A 70 -5.89 6.05 -14.61
CA THR A 70 -6.45 7.05 -15.54
C THR A 70 -7.48 7.97 -14.88
N GLY A 71 -7.32 9.27 -15.08
CA GLY A 71 -8.28 10.27 -14.64
C GLY A 71 -9.59 10.16 -15.38
N HIS A 72 -10.67 10.59 -14.74
CA HIS A 72 -11.98 10.64 -15.38
C HIS A 72 -12.92 11.64 -14.72
N LYS A 73 -13.72 12.30 -15.58
CA LYS A 73 -14.74 13.25 -15.16
C LYS A 73 -15.92 12.53 -14.53
N ARG A 74 -16.48 13.16 -13.49
CA ARG A 74 -17.73 12.75 -12.85
C ARG A 74 -18.77 13.87 -12.97
N PRO A 75 -20.07 13.56 -12.79
CA PRO A 75 -21.13 14.58 -12.82
C PRO A 75 -20.85 15.74 -11.86
N GLU A 76 -20.34 15.42 -10.67
CA GLU A 76 -19.81 16.37 -9.71
C GLU A 76 -18.33 16.67 -10.03
N PRO A 77 -17.97 17.89 -10.47
CA PRO A 77 -16.60 18.22 -10.87
C PRO A 77 -15.57 17.96 -9.77
N GLU A 78 -15.89 18.28 -8.53
CA GLU A 78 -15.05 18.04 -7.34
C GLU A 78 -14.81 16.56 -7.05
N ALA A 79 -15.66 15.67 -7.56
CA ALA A 79 -15.49 14.22 -7.45
C ALA A 79 -14.74 13.61 -8.64
N SER A 80 -14.42 14.41 -9.67
CA SER A 80 -13.62 13.99 -10.82
C SER A 80 -12.21 13.62 -10.37
N LEU A 81 -11.66 12.61 -11.03
CA LEU A 81 -10.40 12.01 -10.66
C LEU A 81 -9.30 12.41 -11.64
N ARG A 82 -8.09 12.58 -11.12
CA ARG A 82 -6.89 12.83 -11.94
C ARG A 82 -6.19 11.54 -12.33
N THR A 83 -5.43 11.63 -13.42
CA THR A 83 -4.45 10.60 -13.81
C THR A 83 -3.39 10.48 -12.72
N ALA A 84 -3.06 9.24 -12.33
CA ALA A 84 -2.10 8.98 -11.28
C ALA A 84 -0.67 9.30 -11.74
N SER A 85 0.10 9.97 -10.89
CA SER A 85 1.55 10.14 -11.07
C SER A 85 2.30 8.84 -10.75
N GLU A 86 3.61 8.81 -11.01
CA GLU A 86 4.44 7.66 -10.62
C GLU A 86 4.45 7.47 -9.10
N SER A 87 4.53 8.56 -8.31
CA SER A 87 4.48 8.48 -6.85
C SER A 87 3.12 7.99 -6.34
N ASP A 88 2.00 8.40 -6.97
CA ASP A 88 0.66 7.91 -6.63
C ASP A 88 0.50 6.41 -6.89
N LEU A 89 1.06 5.92 -8.01
CA LEU A 89 1.01 4.50 -8.37
C LEU A 89 1.80 3.66 -7.38
N HIS A 90 3.00 4.10 -7.01
CA HIS A 90 3.80 3.44 -5.97
C HIS A 90 3.07 3.43 -4.63
N TRP A 91 2.51 4.56 -4.21
CA TRP A 91 1.78 4.69 -2.95
C TRP A 91 0.56 3.77 -2.90
N GLN A 92 -0.37 3.86 -3.87
CA GLN A 92 -1.58 3.03 -3.89
C GLN A 92 -1.24 1.54 -3.79
N VAL A 93 -0.30 1.08 -4.61
CA VAL A 93 0.07 -0.33 -4.69
C VAL A 93 0.75 -0.80 -3.41
N ASN A 94 1.75 -0.06 -2.93
CA ASN A 94 2.50 -0.49 -1.75
C ASN A 94 1.67 -0.40 -0.47
N VAL A 95 0.75 0.57 -0.36
CA VAL A 95 -0.23 0.61 0.72
C VAL A 95 -1.11 -0.63 0.69
N MET A 96 -1.74 -0.97 -0.43
CA MET A 96 -2.57 -2.19 -0.52
C MET A 96 -1.77 -3.45 -0.14
N LEU A 97 -0.51 -3.55 -0.55
CA LEU A 97 0.37 -4.66 -0.17
C LEU A 97 0.71 -4.67 1.32
N ALA A 98 0.91 -3.51 1.96
CA ALA A 98 1.07 -3.40 3.41
C ALA A 98 -0.18 -3.87 4.17
N TYR A 99 -1.37 -3.62 3.62
CA TYR A 99 -2.63 -4.17 4.14
C TYR A 99 -2.86 -5.65 3.78
N GLY A 100 -1.92 -6.32 3.13
CA GLY A 100 -1.98 -7.74 2.84
C GLY A 100 -2.68 -8.11 1.53
N ALA A 101 -2.82 -7.18 0.58
CA ALA A 101 -3.30 -7.52 -0.75
C ALA A 101 -2.36 -8.55 -1.42
N GLN A 102 -2.96 -9.57 -2.01
CA GLN A 102 -2.29 -10.68 -2.72
C GLN A 102 -2.40 -10.52 -4.24
N GLY A 103 -3.06 -9.46 -4.72
CA GLY A 103 -3.21 -9.13 -6.13
C GLY A 103 -3.49 -7.65 -6.35
N ILE A 104 -2.98 -7.11 -7.46
CA ILE A 104 -3.08 -5.68 -7.82
C ILE A 104 -3.62 -5.58 -9.24
N TRP A 105 -4.72 -4.84 -9.42
CA TRP A 105 -5.33 -4.55 -10.70
C TRP A 105 -5.20 -3.04 -10.98
N TYR A 106 -5.22 -2.65 -12.27
CA TYR A 106 -5.00 -1.26 -12.69
C TYR A 106 -6.18 -0.75 -13.52
N TYR A 107 -6.75 0.39 -13.13
CA TYR A 107 -7.81 1.06 -13.86
C TYR A 107 -7.27 2.29 -14.61
N ASN A 108 -7.06 2.26 -15.92
CA ASN A 108 -7.35 1.18 -16.86
C ASN A 108 -6.18 0.87 -17.78
N TYR A 109 -6.17 -0.37 -18.26
CA TYR A 109 -5.24 -0.80 -19.30
C TYR A 109 -5.46 -0.05 -20.61
N ARG A 110 -6.69 0.00 -21.12
CA ARG A 110 -7.09 0.66 -22.37
C ARG A 110 -8.51 1.19 -22.25
N ILE A 111 -8.76 2.41 -22.69
CA ILE A 111 -10.10 3.03 -22.67
C ILE A 111 -10.30 3.91 -23.89
N ASP A 112 -11.55 4.15 -24.29
CA ASP A 112 -11.88 5.17 -25.29
C ASP A 112 -11.86 6.56 -24.63
N THR A 113 -11.23 7.52 -25.30
CA THR A 113 -11.10 8.91 -24.85
C THR A 113 -11.88 9.88 -25.75
N GLY A 114 -12.62 9.37 -26.74
CA GLY A 114 -13.29 10.18 -27.77
C GLY A 114 -14.41 11.06 -27.24
N ASP A 115 -15.02 10.71 -26.11
CA ASP A 115 -16.05 11.51 -25.43
C ASP A 115 -15.47 12.57 -24.48
N GLY A 116 -14.15 12.56 -24.25
CA GLY A 116 -13.46 13.46 -23.33
C GLY A 116 -13.79 13.26 -21.86
N VAL A 117 -14.39 12.12 -21.48
CA VAL A 117 -14.68 11.74 -20.09
C VAL A 117 -13.43 11.18 -19.41
N PHE A 118 -12.68 10.33 -20.12
CA PHE A 118 -11.48 9.66 -19.62
C PHE A 118 -10.21 10.32 -20.14
N ASP A 119 -9.20 10.36 -19.29
CA ASP A 119 -7.82 10.65 -19.67
C ASP A 119 -7.19 9.44 -20.39
N GLU A 120 -5.93 9.57 -20.79
CA GLU A 120 -5.21 8.47 -21.41
C GLU A 120 -5.03 7.29 -20.43
N ALA A 121 -5.19 6.06 -20.94
CA ALA A 121 -4.98 4.82 -20.19
C ALA A 121 -3.51 4.38 -20.20
N MET A 122 -3.20 3.17 -19.73
CA MET A 122 -1.83 2.61 -19.86
C MET A 122 -1.42 2.42 -21.33
N VAL A 123 -2.36 2.10 -22.22
CA VAL A 123 -2.10 2.09 -23.66
C VAL A 123 -3.09 2.97 -24.40
N THR A 124 -2.65 3.56 -25.52
CA THR A 124 -3.51 4.41 -26.35
C THR A 124 -4.76 3.67 -26.82
N HIS A 125 -5.92 4.35 -26.84
CA HIS A 125 -7.17 3.75 -27.32
C HIS A 125 -7.00 3.11 -28.70
N ILE A 126 -6.49 3.89 -29.67
CA ILE A 126 -6.19 3.41 -31.02
C ILE A 126 -4.75 2.92 -31.08
N GLY A 127 -4.54 1.73 -31.61
CA GLY A 127 -3.21 1.15 -31.84
C GLY A 127 -2.49 0.58 -30.60
N GLY A 128 -2.96 0.85 -29.37
CA GLY A 128 -2.45 0.20 -28.16
C GLY A 128 -0.97 0.51 -27.88
N ARG A 129 -0.50 1.70 -28.21
CA ARG A 129 0.90 2.10 -27.93
C ARG A 129 1.05 2.36 -26.42
N PRO A 130 2.16 1.96 -25.79
CA PRO A 130 2.45 2.30 -24.39
C PRO A 130 2.43 3.80 -24.13
N THR A 131 1.86 4.19 -22.99
CA THR A 131 1.87 5.56 -22.47
C THR A 131 2.84 5.67 -21.30
N ARG A 132 2.99 6.87 -20.70
CA ARG A 132 3.86 7.05 -19.53
C ARG A 132 3.47 6.14 -18.36
N SER A 133 2.17 5.98 -18.14
CA SER A 133 1.64 5.13 -17.05
C SER A 133 2.00 3.65 -17.26
N TYR A 134 2.10 3.17 -18.51
CA TYR A 134 2.59 1.82 -18.78
C TYR A 134 4.01 1.62 -18.28
N ASP A 135 4.90 2.57 -18.55
CA ASP A 135 6.31 2.47 -18.17
C ASP A 135 6.48 2.56 -16.65
N PHE A 136 5.71 3.41 -15.97
CA PHE A 136 5.65 3.47 -14.51
C PHE A 136 5.21 2.13 -13.91
N ILE A 137 4.07 1.61 -14.35
CA ILE A 137 3.50 0.36 -13.83
C ILE A 137 4.39 -0.83 -14.18
N ARG A 138 5.03 -0.84 -15.35
CA ARG A 138 5.99 -1.89 -15.72
C ARG A 138 7.16 -1.96 -14.74
N ARG A 139 7.75 -0.82 -14.36
CA ARG A 139 8.86 -0.78 -13.39
C ARG A 139 8.40 -1.24 -12.01
N LEU A 140 7.26 -0.71 -11.55
CA LEU A 140 6.66 -1.10 -10.28
C LEU A 140 6.37 -2.62 -10.21
N ASN A 141 5.78 -3.17 -11.27
CA ASN A 141 5.46 -4.60 -11.36
C ASN A 141 6.69 -5.49 -11.39
N SER A 142 7.80 -5.07 -12.01
CA SER A 142 9.05 -5.84 -11.96
C SER A 142 9.51 -6.07 -10.51
N GLY A 143 9.49 -5.02 -9.68
CA GLY A 143 9.86 -5.15 -8.27
C GLY A 143 8.82 -5.88 -7.41
N LEU A 144 7.54 -5.82 -7.80
CA LEU A 144 6.50 -6.65 -7.19
C LEU A 144 6.74 -8.14 -7.48
N LEU A 145 7.04 -8.50 -8.72
CA LEU A 145 7.29 -9.89 -9.13
C LEU A 145 8.52 -10.47 -8.44
N ALA A 146 9.57 -9.67 -8.23
CA ALA A 146 10.79 -10.10 -7.53
C ALA A 146 10.52 -10.59 -6.09
N ASN A 147 9.57 -9.95 -5.39
CA ASN A 147 9.18 -10.29 -4.02
C ASN A 147 7.84 -11.03 -3.92
N GLY A 148 7.14 -11.25 -5.03
CA GLY A 148 5.75 -11.70 -5.05
C GLY A 148 5.54 -13.09 -4.47
N ALA A 149 6.43 -14.04 -4.79
CA ALA A 149 6.37 -15.40 -4.25
C ALA A 149 6.53 -15.42 -2.72
N LEU A 150 7.35 -14.52 -2.16
CA LEU A 150 7.45 -14.35 -0.71
C LEU A 150 6.14 -13.76 -0.16
N LEU A 151 5.71 -12.61 -0.69
CA LEU A 151 4.52 -11.89 -0.21
C LEU A 151 3.26 -12.76 -0.21
N LEU A 152 3.08 -13.64 -1.20
CA LEU A 152 1.93 -14.56 -1.27
C LEU A 152 1.89 -15.60 -0.13
N ARG A 153 3.02 -15.90 0.50
CA ARG A 153 3.12 -16.82 1.64
C ARG A 153 2.94 -16.12 2.98
N LEU A 154 3.05 -14.80 3.00
CA LEU A 154 2.97 -13.99 4.21
C LEU A 154 1.50 -13.72 4.56
N ARG A 155 1.15 -13.92 5.83
CA ARG A 155 -0.13 -13.51 6.41
C ARG A 155 0.06 -12.18 7.13
N SER A 156 -0.76 -11.19 6.80
CA SER A 156 -0.75 -9.92 7.54
C SER A 156 -1.27 -10.14 8.96
N VAL A 157 -0.53 -9.64 9.95
CA VAL A 157 -0.89 -9.73 11.37
C VAL A 157 -1.05 -8.37 12.04
N GLY A 158 -0.37 -7.33 11.54
CA GLY A 158 -0.55 -5.96 12.02
C GLY A 158 -0.31 -4.92 10.94
N VAL A 159 -1.01 -3.79 11.01
CA VAL A 159 -0.77 -2.61 10.18
C VAL A 159 -0.86 -1.38 11.09
N TYR A 160 0.22 -0.61 11.11
CA TYR A 160 0.39 0.51 12.02
C TYR A 160 0.84 1.74 11.26
N HIS A 161 0.47 2.92 11.73
CA HIS A 161 0.85 4.19 11.10
C HIS A 161 1.75 5.01 12.02
N CYS A 162 2.90 5.41 11.48
CA CYS A 162 3.79 6.41 12.03
C CYS A 162 3.40 7.77 11.44
N ILE A 163 2.59 8.52 12.18
CA ILE A 163 2.05 9.83 11.78
C ILE A 163 2.46 10.90 12.79
N ALA A 164 2.35 12.17 12.42
CA ALA A 164 2.66 13.24 13.36
C ALA A 164 1.78 13.14 14.62
N PRO A 165 2.29 13.45 15.83
CA PRO A 165 1.52 13.27 17.07
C PRO A 165 0.16 13.97 17.11
N ALA A 166 0.04 15.11 16.42
CA ALA A 166 -1.19 15.90 16.37
C ALA A 166 -2.12 15.55 15.19
N GLU A 167 -1.66 14.75 14.22
CA GLU A 167 -2.45 14.32 13.07
C GLU A 167 -3.44 13.25 13.52
N PRO A 168 -4.75 13.32 13.19
CA PRO A 168 -5.69 12.25 13.50
C PRO A 168 -5.31 10.96 12.77
N ILE A 169 -5.61 9.81 13.37
CA ILE A 169 -5.46 8.54 12.67
C ILE A 169 -6.77 8.19 11.94
N SER A 170 -6.65 7.63 10.74
CA SER A 170 -7.79 7.16 9.95
C SER A 170 -8.60 6.11 10.73
N GLU A 171 -9.90 6.03 10.45
CA GLU A 171 -10.80 5.08 11.12
C GLU A 171 -10.30 3.63 10.99
N PHE A 172 -10.50 2.83 12.03
CA PHE A 172 -10.04 1.43 12.17
C PHE A 172 -8.51 1.22 12.18
N SER A 173 -7.72 2.21 11.79
CA SER A 173 -6.27 2.11 11.75
C SER A 173 -5.63 2.25 13.14
N GLN A 174 -4.42 1.75 13.29
CA GLN A 174 -3.68 1.75 14.55
C GLN A 174 -2.40 2.59 14.45
N ARG A 175 -2.06 3.33 15.51
CA ARG A 175 -0.76 4.03 15.58
C ARG A 175 0.33 3.03 15.91
N TYR A 176 1.51 3.25 15.34
CA TYR A 176 2.68 2.49 15.75
C TYR A 176 3.09 2.88 17.18
N MET A 177 3.46 1.88 17.97
CA MET A 177 4.01 2.03 19.32
C MET A 177 5.25 1.14 19.45
N ASP A 178 6.29 1.63 20.12
CA ASP A 178 7.49 0.84 20.37
C ASP A 178 7.17 -0.47 21.11
N GLY A 179 7.84 -1.54 20.70
CA GLY A 179 7.62 -2.89 21.23
C GLY A 179 6.38 -3.61 20.67
N ILE A 180 5.61 -3.02 19.75
CA ILE A 180 4.46 -3.70 19.14
C ILE A 180 4.86 -4.81 18.14
N ILE A 181 6.05 -4.69 17.56
CA ILE A 181 6.65 -5.71 16.69
C ILE A 181 7.82 -6.33 17.43
N ASP A 182 7.73 -7.64 17.68
CA ASP A 182 8.81 -8.41 18.28
C ASP A 182 10.11 -8.23 17.48
N GLY A 183 11.17 -7.87 18.19
CA GLY A 183 12.49 -7.62 17.61
C GLY A 183 12.78 -6.17 17.25
N ILE A 184 11.79 -5.27 17.23
CA ILE A 184 12.01 -3.82 17.08
C ILE A 184 11.80 -3.15 18.43
N LYS A 185 12.90 -2.67 19.02
CA LYS A 185 12.91 -1.98 20.32
C LYS A 185 12.37 -0.56 20.20
N HIS A 186 12.87 0.17 19.21
CA HIS A 186 12.47 1.56 18.93
C HIS A 186 12.35 1.77 17.42
N LEU A 187 11.33 2.52 16.98
CA LEU A 187 11.22 2.97 15.59
C LEU A 187 10.73 4.42 15.53
N ALA A 188 11.54 5.28 14.91
CA ALA A 188 11.23 6.67 14.64
C ALA A 188 11.01 6.86 13.13
N ALA A 189 9.78 7.25 12.78
CA ALA A 189 9.40 7.62 11.43
C ALA A 189 8.20 8.58 11.46
N VAL A 190 8.03 9.34 10.38
CA VAL A 190 6.81 10.12 10.12
C VAL A 190 6.42 9.88 8.66
N ASP A 191 5.12 9.81 8.41
CA ASP A 191 4.55 9.48 7.11
C ASP A 191 4.94 8.08 6.63
N VAL A 192 4.90 7.10 7.53
CA VAL A 192 5.23 5.70 7.21
C VAL A 192 4.15 4.76 7.74
N ILE A 193 3.75 3.80 6.92
CA ILE A 193 2.98 2.62 7.35
C ILE A 193 3.98 1.51 7.68
N VAL A 194 3.79 0.86 8.83
CA VAL A 194 4.54 -0.29 9.29
C VAL A 194 3.58 -1.48 9.31
N ALA A 195 3.77 -2.41 8.39
CA ALA A 195 2.97 -3.64 8.31
C ALA A 195 3.80 -4.84 8.74
N GLN A 196 3.24 -5.63 9.65
CA GLN A 196 3.81 -6.86 10.16
C GLN A 196 3.13 -8.06 9.51
N PHE A 197 3.95 -9.02 9.11
CA PHE A 197 3.52 -10.29 8.56
C PHE A 197 4.25 -11.46 9.19
N GLU A 198 3.59 -12.61 9.15
CA GLU A 198 4.13 -13.89 9.58
C GLU A 198 4.03 -14.89 8.43
N GLU A 199 4.98 -15.81 8.36
CA GLU A 199 4.86 -16.98 7.49
C GLU A 199 4.31 -18.13 8.33
N ARG A 200 3.21 -18.76 7.89
CA ARG A 200 2.49 -19.79 8.67
C ARG A 200 3.36 -20.99 9.13
N THR A 201 4.55 -21.16 8.55
CA THR A 201 5.43 -22.32 8.78
C THR A 201 6.73 -21.99 9.51
N SER A 202 6.95 -20.73 9.90
CA SER A 202 8.27 -20.26 10.36
C SER A 202 8.17 -19.67 11.78
N ASP A 203 8.49 -20.48 12.79
CA ASP A 203 8.55 -20.02 14.18
C ASP A 203 9.69 -18.99 14.37
N GLY A 204 9.36 -17.86 15.01
CA GLY A 204 10.34 -16.82 15.40
C GLY A 204 10.79 -15.89 14.27
N MET A 205 10.11 -15.88 13.11
CA MET A 205 10.41 -14.99 11.98
C MET A 205 9.30 -13.98 11.78
N ALA A 206 9.62 -12.69 11.89
CA ALA A 206 8.70 -11.60 11.55
C ALA A 206 9.14 -10.94 10.24
N TYR A 207 8.18 -10.60 9.38
CA TYR A 207 8.41 -9.79 8.20
C TYR A 207 7.79 -8.42 8.39
N VAL A 208 8.54 -7.37 8.10
CA VAL A 208 8.11 -5.98 8.30
C VAL A 208 8.20 -5.24 6.99
N MET A 209 7.06 -4.74 6.50
CA MET A 209 7.01 -3.83 5.35
C MET A 209 6.84 -2.40 5.85
N LEU A 210 7.75 -1.53 5.44
CA LEU A 210 7.67 -0.09 5.63
C LEU A 210 7.19 0.53 4.32
N VAL A 211 6.20 1.42 4.35
CA VAL A 211 5.68 2.12 3.18
C VAL A 211 5.62 3.62 3.43
N ASN A 212 6.23 4.41 2.56
CA ASN A 212 6.13 5.86 2.60
C ASN A 212 4.72 6.31 2.20
N ARG A 213 4.06 7.10 3.07
CA ARG A 213 2.71 7.65 2.86
C ARG A 213 2.70 8.84 1.89
N ARG A 214 3.86 9.45 1.58
CA ARG A 214 3.94 10.66 0.77
C ARG A 214 3.81 10.36 -0.72
N HIS A 215 2.90 11.05 -1.39
CA HIS A 215 2.72 11.06 -2.84
C HIS A 215 2.15 12.43 -3.26
N ALA A 216 2.23 12.75 -4.55
CA ALA A 216 1.72 14.02 -5.05
C ALA A 216 1.39 13.96 -6.56
N ASP A 217 0.51 14.87 -7.00
CA ASP A 217 0.14 14.99 -8.41
C ASP A 217 1.32 15.39 -9.30
N GLY A 218 1.46 14.72 -10.45
CA GLY A 218 2.54 14.97 -11.40
C GLY A 218 3.97 14.67 -10.91
N VAL A 219 4.15 14.13 -9.70
CA VAL A 219 5.47 13.96 -9.08
C VAL A 219 6.03 12.54 -9.31
N PRO A 220 7.30 12.40 -9.75
CA PRO A 220 7.96 11.11 -9.88
C PRO A 220 8.30 10.48 -8.53
N VAL A 221 8.50 9.16 -8.48
CA VAL A 221 8.84 8.45 -7.24
C VAL A 221 10.13 8.99 -6.60
N ALA A 222 11.13 9.34 -7.41
CA ALA A 222 12.45 9.77 -6.98
C ALA A 222 12.52 11.23 -6.48
N GLU A 223 11.40 11.95 -6.41
CA GLU A 223 11.36 13.34 -5.97
C GLU A 223 11.83 13.46 -4.50
N PRO A 224 12.93 14.18 -4.22
CA PRO A 224 13.51 14.25 -2.87
C PRO A 224 12.56 14.83 -1.82
N SER A 225 11.66 15.75 -2.21
CA SER A 225 10.69 16.34 -1.29
C SER A 225 9.65 15.34 -0.76
N LEU A 226 9.46 14.20 -1.43
CA LEU A 226 8.61 13.11 -0.96
C LEU A 226 9.36 12.08 -0.12
N ALA A 227 10.69 12.14 -0.03
CA ALA A 227 11.46 11.16 0.72
C ALA A 227 11.15 11.22 2.22
N THR A 228 11.15 10.06 2.88
CA THR A 228 11.07 9.95 4.35
C THR A 228 12.17 9.02 4.86
N SER A 229 12.60 9.26 6.10
CA SER A 229 13.61 8.45 6.77
C SER A 229 12.96 7.63 7.88
N VAL A 230 13.43 6.39 8.02
CA VAL A 230 13.07 5.49 9.12
C VAL A 230 14.34 5.16 9.87
N GLU A 231 14.31 5.39 11.17
CA GLU A 231 15.38 5.02 12.08
C GLU A 231 14.84 4.00 13.08
N PHE A 232 15.55 2.90 13.30
CA PHE A 232 15.08 1.88 14.24
C PHE A 232 16.22 1.16 14.96
N GLU A 233 15.94 0.73 16.18
CA GLU A 233 16.81 -0.13 16.98
C GLU A 233 16.15 -1.51 17.09
N LEU A 234 16.95 -2.56 16.95
CA LEU A 234 16.49 -3.92 17.19
C LEU A 234 16.68 -4.30 18.66
N GLU A 235 15.84 -5.22 19.12
CA GLU A 235 16.07 -5.88 20.41
C GLU A 235 17.38 -6.69 20.40
N PRO A 236 18.08 -6.81 21.55
CA PRO A 236 19.26 -7.66 21.64
C PRO A 236 18.97 -9.09 21.18
N GLY A 237 19.87 -9.64 20.36
CA GLY A 237 19.69 -10.98 19.80
C GLY A 237 18.81 -11.06 18.56
N PHE A 238 18.37 -9.93 17.99
CA PHE A 238 17.74 -9.88 16.69
C PHE A 238 18.70 -9.37 15.60
N ARG A 239 18.49 -9.85 14.37
CA ARG A 239 19.08 -9.30 13.15
C ARG A 239 18.00 -8.99 12.12
N ALA A 240 18.28 -8.02 11.26
CA ALA A 240 17.42 -7.65 10.14
C ALA A 240 18.10 -7.95 8.79
N GLU A 241 17.32 -8.42 7.83
CA GLU A 241 17.70 -8.50 6.43
C GLU A 241 16.70 -7.70 5.58
N LEU A 242 17.19 -6.89 4.65
CA LEU A 242 16.38 -6.13 3.70
C LEU A 242 16.29 -6.90 2.38
N PHE A 243 15.07 -7.07 1.88
CA PHE A 243 14.84 -7.61 0.55
C PHE A 243 15.07 -6.51 -0.49
N ASP A 244 15.98 -6.79 -1.41
CA ASP A 244 16.20 -5.93 -2.57
C ASP A 244 14.94 -5.89 -3.44
N SER A 245 14.49 -4.67 -3.77
CA SER A 245 13.20 -4.47 -4.44
C SER A 245 13.20 -4.98 -5.88
N GLU A 246 14.35 -5.10 -6.54
CA GLU A 246 14.46 -5.53 -7.93
C GLU A 246 14.77 -7.02 -8.09
N SER A 247 15.60 -7.57 -7.21
CA SER A 247 16.06 -8.97 -7.27
C SER A 247 15.32 -9.90 -6.30
N GLY A 248 14.68 -9.35 -5.27
CA GLY A 248 14.03 -10.14 -4.20
C GLY A 248 15.02 -10.87 -3.28
N ILE A 249 16.32 -10.58 -3.40
CA ILE A 249 17.36 -11.19 -2.58
C ILE A 249 17.43 -10.45 -1.24
N ALA A 250 17.33 -11.19 -0.14
CA ALA A 250 17.56 -10.67 1.20
C ALA A 250 19.06 -10.40 1.43
N ARG A 251 19.37 -9.23 2.00
CA ARG A 251 20.73 -8.86 2.40
C ARG A 251 20.75 -8.41 3.86
N PRO A 252 21.77 -8.77 4.64
CA PRO A 252 21.90 -8.27 6.00
C PRO A 252 21.88 -6.74 6.05
N LEU A 253 21.07 -6.19 6.95
CA LEU A 253 21.19 -4.80 7.35
C LEU A 253 22.19 -4.72 8.50
N HIS A 254 22.97 -3.65 8.49
CA HIS A 254 23.93 -3.36 9.56
C HIS A 254 23.59 -2.02 10.19
N PRO A 255 23.61 -1.93 11.53
CA PRO A 255 23.42 -0.65 12.20
C PRO A 255 24.65 0.23 12.00
N SER A 256 24.47 1.53 12.23
CA SER A 256 25.56 2.47 12.42
C SER A 256 26.36 2.14 13.70
N SER A 257 27.44 2.88 13.93
CA SER A 257 28.27 2.71 15.14
C SER A 257 27.52 2.99 16.44
N SER A 258 26.40 3.72 16.41
CA SER A 258 25.52 3.94 17.56
C SER A 258 24.49 2.82 17.77
N GLY A 259 24.47 1.79 16.92
CA GLY A 259 23.50 0.70 16.99
C GLY A 259 22.17 0.97 16.27
N LEU A 260 22.06 2.11 15.57
CA LEU A 260 20.83 2.54 14.90
C LEU A 260 20.83 2.12 13.43
N TYR A 261 19.73 1.52 12.97
CA TYR A 261 19.50 1.22 11.57
C TYR A 261 18.83 2.42 10.90
N HIS A 262 19.22 2.71 9.66
CA HIS A 262 18.67 3.82 8.88
C HIS A 262 18.22 3.35 7.51
N LEU A 263 17.01 3.74 7.12
CA LEU A 263 16.46 3.55 5.78
C LEU A 263 15.88 4.86 5.27
N THR A 264 15.99 5.09 3.96
CA THR A 264 15.31 6.20 3.28
C THR A 264 14.37 5.62 2.23
N LEU A 265 13.11 6.06 2.27
CA LEU A 265 12.08 5.63 1.35
C LEU A 265 11.66 6.80 0.46
N SER A 266 11.74 6.62 -0.86
CA SER A 266 11.18 7.55 -1.85
C SER A 266 9.65 7.62 -1.77
N GLY A 267 9.02 8.60 -2.44
CA GLY A 267 7.57 8.84 -2.35
C GLY A 267 6.74 7.61 -2.74
N GLY A 268 5.88 7.12 -1.84
CA GLY A 268 5.07 5.92 -2.08
C GLY A 268 5.86 4.60 -2.13
N ALA A 269 7.19 4.63 -1.96
CA ALA A 269 8.03 3.43 -2.02
C ALA A 269 7.90 2.56 -0.77
N ARG A 270 8.36 1.31 -0.88
CA ARG A 270 8.39 0.35 0.22
C ARG A 270 9.79 -0.21 0.49
N ALA A 271 10.00 -0.66 1.72
CA ALA A 271 11.06 -1.59 2.10
C ALA A 271 10.42 -2.82 2.74
N LEU A 272 10.88 -4.02 2.41
CA LEU A 272 10.47 -5.26 3.06
C LEU A 272 11.67 -5.84 3.79
N MET A 273 11.52 -6.14 5.08
CA MET A 273 12.56 -6.70 5.91
C MET A 273 12.12 -8.02 6.54
N ARG A 274 13.08 -8.89 6.81
CA ARG A 274 12.93 -10.06 7.70
C ARG A 274 13.69 -9.80 8.99
N LEU A 275 13.02 -10.00 10.11
CA LEU A 275 13.59 -10.00 11.45
C LEU A 275 13.71 -11.45 11.92
N SER A 276 14.85 -11.78 12.50
CA SER A 276 15.13 -13.12 13.00
C SER A 276 15.94 -13.08 14.29
N SER A 277 15.60 -13.96 15.23
CA SER A 277 16.43 -14.19 16.41
C SER A 277 17.77 -14.85 16.01
N ILE A 278 18.81 -14.55 16.77
CA ILE A 278 20.17 -15.10 16.66
C ILE A 278 20.35 -16.21 17.68
#